data_AF-A0A9E3WSF9-F1
#
_entry.id   AF-A0A9E3WSF9-F1
#
_cell.length_a   1.000
_cell.length_b   1.000
_cell.length_c   1.000
_cell.angle_alpha   90.00
_cell.angle_beta   90.00
_cell.angle_gamma   90.00
#
_symmetry.space_group_name_H-M   'P 1'
#
loop_
_entity.id
_entity.type
_entity.pdbx_description
1 polymer ?
#
loop_
_entity_poly.entity_id
_entity_poly.type
_entity_poly.pdbx_seq_one_letter_code
_entity_poly.pdbx_strand_id
1 'polypeptide(L)'
;MKRRVVVTGLGVVTSLSSQVEDLWRRVLAGESGIHELKLFDTTKHKVHFAGDVWDFTPDERYVSAKDTKRLDRFTQFALVAGTDAVEDSGIDFSQCDSYRCGVILGSGIGGLNEIETQVERLLFKGPDRVSA
;
A
#
# COMPACT_ATOMS: atom_id res chain seq x y z
N MET A 1 -22.58 -20.20 -20.78
CA MET A 1 -22.84 -18.74 -20.80
C MET A 1 -21.76 -18.01 -20.01
N LYS A 2 -21.14 -16.95 -20.57
CA LYS A 2 -20.16 -16.13 -19.85
C LYS A 2 -20.89 -15.14 -18.92
N ARG A 3 -20.40 -14.96 -17.69
CA ARG A 3 -20.97 -14.00 -16.74
C ARG A 3 -20.42 -12.61 -17.03
N ARG A 4 -21.23 -11.57 -16.89
CA ARG A 4 -20.77 -10.18 -16.92
C ARG A 4 -20.06 -9.87 -15.61
N VAL A 5 -19.00 -9.09 -15.68
CA VAL A 5 -18.23 -8.59 -14.54
C VAL A 5 -18.28 -7.07 -14.58
N VAL A 6 -18.45 -6.45 -13.43
CA VAL A 6 -18.51 -4.99 -13.27
C VAL A 6 -17.59 -4.59 -12.12
N VAL A 7 -17.15 -3.33 -12.14
CA VAL A 7 -16.41 -2.71 -11.03
C VAL A 7 -17.43 -1.97 -10.17
N THR A 8 -17.44 -2.22 -8.87
CA THR A 8 -18.39 -1.62 -7.93
C THR A 8 -17.75 -0.70 -6.91
N GLY A 9 -16.44 -0.82 -6.66
CA GLY A 9 -15.73 0.06 -5.75
C GLY A 9 -14.27 0.23 -6.14
N LEU A 10 -13.69 1.35 -5.73
CA LEU A 10 -12.32 1.77 -6.01
C LEU A 10 -11.64 2.25 -4.73
N GLY A 11 -10.34 2.01 -4.63
CA GLY A 11 -9.51 2.53 -3.55
C GLY A 11 -8.06 2.63 -4.03
N VAL A 12 -7.34 3.63 -3.53
CA VAL A 12 -6.03 4.01 -4.05
C VAL A 12 -5.11 4.48 -2.94
N VAL A 13 -3.82 4.21 -3.09
CA VAL A 13 -2.75 4.91 -2.36
C VAL A 13 -1.68 5.23 -3.40
N THR A 14 -1.43 6.53 -3.62
CA THR A 14 -0.47 7.01 -4.62
C THR A 14 0.32 8.19 -4.06
N SER A 15 1.39 8.61 -4.74
CA SER A 15 2.14 9.82 -4.34
C SER A 15 1.39 11.12 -4.60
N LEU A 16 0.30 11.08 -5.36
CA LEU A 16 -0.61 12.21 -5.52
C LEU A 16 -1.68 12.22 -4.43
N SER A 17 -2.37 11.10 -4.25
CA SER A 17 -3.49 11.03 -3.30
C SER A 17 -3.81 9.61 -2.90
N SER A 18 -4.41 9.48 -1.73
CA SER A 18 -5.03 8.25 -1.25
C SER A 18 -6.57 8.31 -1.29
N GLN A 19 -7.14 9.30 -1.97
CA GLN A 19 -8.59 9.42 -2.18
C GLN A 19 -8.88 9.39 -3.68
N VAL A 20 -9.82 8.55 -4.12
CA VAL A 20 -10.12 8.31 -5.54
C VAL A 20 -10.53 9.60 -6.27
N GLU A 21 -11.48 10.35 -5.70
CA GLU A 21 -11.98 11.58 -6.31
C GLU A 21 -10.91 12.68 -6.40
N ASP A 22 -10.10 12.82 -5.35
CA ASP A 22 -8.98 13.76 -5.35
C ASP A 22 -7.90 13.36 -6.35
N LEU A 23 -7.51 12.08 -6.36
CA LEU A 23 -6.57 11.54 -7.35
C LEU A 23 -7.04 11.84 -8.77
N TRP A 24 -8.32 11.54 -9.06
CA TRP A 24 -8.88 11.73 -10.39
C TRP A 24 -8.86 13.20 -10.83
N ARG A 25 -9.29 14.10 -9.94
CA ARG A 25 -9.24 15.56 -10.18
C ARG A 25 -7.82 16.03 -10.48
N ARG A 26 -6.84 15.64 -9.66
CA ARG A 26 -5.44 16.07 -9.79
C ARG A 26 -4.78 15.52 -11.06
N VAL A 27 -5.09 14.26 -11.42
CA VAL A 27 -4.65 13.64 -12.68
C VAL A 27 -5.21 14.39 -13.88
N LEU A 28 -6.51 14.74 -13.88
CA LEU A 28 -7.13 15.53 -14.95
C LEU A 28 -6.54 16.94 -15.06
N ALA A 29 -6.08 17.51 -13.94
CA ALA A 29 -5.39 18.80 -13.92
C ALA A 29 -3.92 18.71 -14.37
N GLY A 30 -3.40 17.51 -14.66
CA GLY A 30 -2.01 17.31 -15.08
C GLY A 30 -0.99 17.48 -13.95
N GLU A 31 -1.43 17.32 -12.69
CA GLU A 31 -0.53 17.42 -11.54
C GLU A 31 0.41 16.21 -11.46
N SER A 32 1.67 16.48 -11.08
CA SER A 32 2.70 15.44 -10.94
C SER A 32 2.80 14.97 -9.48
N GLY A 33 2.84 13.65 -9.30
CA GLY A 33 3.18 13.03 -8.01
C GLY A 33 4.67 12.84 -7.80
N ILE A 34 5.52 13.33 -8.71
CA ILE A 34 6.97 13.23 -8.62
C ILE A 34 7.52 14.44 -7.89
N HIS A 35 8.37 14.21 -6.90
CA HIS A 35 9.04 15.23 -6.11
C HIS A 35 10.43 14.75 -5.69
N GLU A 36 11.19 15.60 -4.98
CA GLU A 36 12.43 15.19 -4.31
C GLU A 36 12.14 14.04 -3.34
N LEU A 37 12.91 12.96 -3.42
CA LEU A 37 12.68 11.74 -2.65
C LEU A 37 12.87 12.03 -1.16
N LYS A 38 11.91 11.62 -0.33
CA LYS A 38 11.87 11.96 1.11
C LYS A 38 12.02 10.77 2.04
N LEU A 39 11.83 9.55 1.54
CA LEU A 39 11.92 8.34 2.38
C LEU A 39 13.33 8.04 2.90
N PHE A 40 14.39 8.43 2.19
CA PHE A 40 15.78 8.19 2.61
C PHE A 40 16.75 9.21 2.00
N ASP A 41 17.96 9.30 2.57
CA ASP A 41 19.01 10.19 2.09
C ASP A 41 19.54 9.74 0.73
N THR A 42 19.32 10.56 -0.29
CA THR A 42 19.77 10.29 -1.65
C THR A 42 21.11 10.95 -2.00
N THR A 43 21.81 11.62 -1.08
CA THR A 43 23.03 12.41 -1.36
C THR A 43 24.11 11.62 -2.13
N LYS A 44 24.23 10.31 -1.88
CA LYS A 44 25.20 9.43 -2.56
C LYS A 44 24.64 8.67 -3.77
N HIS A 45 23.38 8.92 -4.14
CA HIS A 45 22.70 8.27 -5.25
C HIS A 45 22.74 9.16 -6.50
N LYS A 46 22.53 8.55 -7.68
CA LYS A 46 22.43 9.31 -8.95
C LYS A 46 21.04 9.92 -9.19
N VAL A 47 20.03 9.42 -8.48
CA VAL A 47 18.62 9.81 -8.62
C VAL A 47 18.15 10.33 -7.27
N HIS A 48 17.53 11.51 -7.28
CA HIS A 48 17.11 12.25 -6.09
C HIS A 48 15.60 12.56 -6.08
N PHE A 49 14.84 12.04 -7.06
CA PHE A 49 13.41 12.28 -7.18
C PHE A 49 12.66 10.98 -7.40
N ALA A 50 11.43 10.91 -6.90
CA ALA A 50 10.53 9.78 -7.06
C ALA A 50 9.07 10.21 -6.81
N GLY A 51 8.13 9.28 -6.98
CA GLY A 51 6.78 9.40 -6.45
C GLY A 51 6.63 8.51 -5.23
N ASP A 52 7.38 8.81 -4.16
CA ASP A 52 7.23 8.11 -2.89
C ASP A 52 6.05 8.69 -2.07
N VAL A 53 5.26 7.80 -1.47
CA VAL A 53 4.21 8.21 -0.52
C VAL A 53 4.86 8.43 0.85
N TRP A 54 5.63 9.50 1.01
CA TRP A 54 6.50 9.71 2.18
C TRP A 54 5.71 9.98 3.47
N ASP A 55 4.67 10.81 3.40
CA ASP A 55 3.77 11.16 4.51
C ASP A 55 2.62 10.15 4.60
N PHE A 56 2.97 8.90 4.93
CA PHE A 56 1.99 7.82 5.06
C PHE A 56 2.10 7.19 6.45
N THR A 57 0.97 7.24 7.15
CA THR A 57 0.69 6.42 8.33
C THR A 57 -0.73 5.91 8.15
N PRO A 58 -0.97 4.59 8.12
CA PRO A 58 -2.33 4.08 7.99
C PRO A 58 -3.11 4.41 9.27
N ASP A 59 -4.36 4.85 9.10
CA ASP A 59 -5.31 5.02 10.22
C ASP A 59 -5.58 3.66 10.91
N GLU A 60 -5.86 3.70 12.21
CA GLU A 60 -6.15 2.52 13.04
C GLU A 60 -7.36 1.72 12.51
N ARG A 61 -8.27 2.37 11.76
CA ARG A 61 -9.39 1.70 11.07
C ARG A 61 -8.94 0.70 10.01
N TYR A 62 -7.76 0.89 9.43
CA TYR A 62 -7.22 0.02 8.39
C TYR A 62 -6.27 -1.02 8.95
N VAL A 63 -5.34 -0.58 9.81
CA VAL A 63 -4.25 -1.41 10.33
C VAL A 63 -4.01 -0.99 11.77
N SER A 64 -4.06 -1.95 12.70
CA SER A 64 -3.78 -1.65 14.11
C SER A 64 -2.34 -1.17 14.30
N ALA A 65 -2.08 -0.33 15.30
CA ALA A 65 -0.73 0.12 15.63
C ALA A 65 0.27 -1.04 15.93
N LYS A 66 -0.25 -2.21 16.28
CA LYS A 66 0.55 -3.43 16.47
C LYS A 66 0.92 -4.08 15.13
N ASP A 67 -0.02 -4.10 14.20
CA ASP A 67 0.16 -4.75 12.90
C ASP A 67 0.95 -3.88 11.91
N THR A 68 0.91 -2.56 12.05
CA THR A 68 1.78 -1.65 11.25
C THR A 68 3.26 -1.95 11.41
N LYS A 69 3.68 -2.52 12.55
CA LYS A 69 5.07 -2.93 12.81
C LYS A 69 5.43 -4.31 12.23
N ARG A 70 4.44 -5.06 11.77
CA ARG A 70 4.58 -6.44 11.26
C ARG A 70 4.34 -6.56 9.76
N LEU A 71 3.80 -5.51 9.16
CA LEU A 71 3.48 -5.43 7.75
C LEU A 71 4.44 -4.49 7.06
N ASP A 72 5.07 -4.94 5.98
CA ASP A 72 5.81 -4.04 5.10
C ASP A 72 4.85 -3.00 4.47
N ARG A 73 5.39 -1.85 4.09
CA ARG A 73 4.64 -0.71 3.55
C ARG A 73 3.79 -1.09 2.35
N PHE A 74 4.24 -2.01 1.48
CA PHE A 74 3.43 -2.45 0.33
C PHE A 74 2.12 -3.14 0.77
N THR A 75 2.16 -3.92 1.85
CA THR A 75 0.97 -4.60 2.40
C THR A 75 0.05 -3.57 3.07
N GLN A 76 0.61 -2.58 3.76
CA GLN A 76 -0.18 -1.50 4.36
C GLN A 76 -0.93 -0.70 3.28
N PHE A 77 -0.29 -0.38 2.15
CA PHE A 77 -0.95 0.25 1.01
C PHE A 77 -2.10 -0.61 0.46
N ALA A 78 -1.88 -1.92 0.32
CA ALA A 78 -2.90 -2.82 -0.16
C ALA A 78 -4.10 -2.92 0.79
N LEU A 79 -3.87 -2.88 2.11
CA LEU A 79 -4.94 -2.87 3.11
C LEU A 79 -5.74 -1.56 3.08
N VAL A 80 -5.06 -0.40 3.01
CA VAL A 80 -5.75 0.90 2.92
C VAL A 80 -6.59 0.98 1.63
N ALA A 81 -5.97 0.75 0.46
CA ALA A 81 -6.67 0.81 -0.82
C ALA A 81 -7.76 -0.27 -0.95
N GLY A 82 -7.51 -1.48 -0.45
CA GLY A 82 -8.47 -2.58 -0.49
C GLY A 82 -9.69 -2.33 0.40
N THR A 83 -9.47 -1.80 1.60
CA THR A 83 -10.56 -1.43 2.53
C THR A 83 -11.38 -0.29 1.96
N ASP A 84 -10.75 0.77 1.44
CA ASP A 84 -11.48 1.87 0.79
C ASP A 84 -12.30 1.37 -0.41
N ALA A 85 -11.77 0.45 -1.22
CA ALA A 85 -12.50 -0.15 -2.33
C ALA A 85 -13.71 -0.99 -1.90
N VAL A 86 -13.59 -1.69 -0.76
CA VAL A 86 -14.71 -2.42 -0.15
C VAL A 86 -15.77 -1.44 0.34
N GLU A 87 -15.37 -0.39 1.06
CA GLU A 87 -16.26 0.65 1.57
C GLU A 87 -17.02 1.35 0.42
N ASP A 88 -16.31 1.76 -0.63
CA ASP A 88 -16.88 2.39 -1.84
C ASP A 88 -17.86 1.46 -2.57
N SER A 89 -17.61 0.15 -2.56
CA SER A 89 -18.51 -0.82 -3.20
C SER A 89 -19.87 -0.99 -2.51
N GLY A 90 -19.98 -0.56 -1.25
CA GLY A 90 -21.18 -0.76 -0.43
C GLY A 90 -21.52 -2.23 -0.16
N ILE A 91 -20.59 -3.16 -0.38
CA ILE A 91 -20.83 -4.58 -0.15
C ILE A 91 -21.01 -4.88 1.35
N ASP A 92 -22.11 -5.56 1.69
CA ASP A 92 -22.32 -6.09 3.03
C ASP A 92 -21.89 -7.56 3.07
N PHE A 93 -20.70 -7.82 3.60
CA PHE A 93 -20.16 -9.18 3.70
C PHE A 93 -21.00 -10.09 4.61
N SER A 94 -21.82 -9.56 5.52
CA SER A 94 -22.72 -10.38 6.35
C SER A 94 -23.84 -11.04 5.53
N GLN A 95 -24.12 -10.49 4.35
CA GLN A 95 -25.12 -11.02 3.40
C GLN A 95 -24.48 -11.83 2.27
N CYS A 96 -23.16 -11.97 2.27
CA CYS A 96 -22.42 -12.67 1.24
C CYS A 96 -22.07 -14.11 1.68
N ASP A 97 -22.09 -15.04 0.73
CA ASP A 97 -21.43 -16.34 0.91
C ASP A 97 -19.91 -16.13 0.86
N SER A 98 -19.22 -16.35 1.97
CA SER A 98 -17.76 -16.13 2.06
C SER A 98 -16.97 -17.02 1.10
N TYR A 99 -17.49 -18.18 0.70
CA TYR A 99 -16.86 -19.04 -0.32
C TYR A 99 -17.00 -18.48 -1.75
N ARG A 100 -17.73 -17.38 -1.92
CA ARG A 100 -17.93 -16.65 -3.17
C ARG A 100 -17.20 -15.31 -3.21
N CYS A 101 -16.56 -14.92 -2.11
CA CYS A 101 -15.74 -13.72 -1.99
C CYS A 101 -14.27 -14.12 -2.03
N GLY A 102 -13.52 -13.57 -2.99
CA GLY A 102 -12.10 -13.88 -3.17
C GLY A 102 -11.26 -12.61 -3.27
N VAL A 103 -9.97 -12.74 -2.95
CA VAL A 103 -8.98 -11.68 -3.10
C VAL A 103 -7.94 -12.13 -4.12
N ILE A 104 -7.67 -11.28 -5.10
CA ILE A 104 -6.55 -11.45 -6.04
C ILE A 104 -5.71 -10.18 -5.93
N LEU A 105 -4.58 -10.28 -5.24
CA LEU A 105 -3.65 -9.19 -5.00
C LEU A 105 -2.25 -9.61 -5.45
N GLY A 106 -1.54 -8.71 -6.10
CA GLY A 106 -0.17 -8.92 -6.54
C GLY A 106 0.76 -7.78 -6.11
N SER A 107 2.00 -8.12 -5.79
CA SER A 107 3.10 -7.16 -5.62
C SER A 107 4.28 -7.66 -6.43
N GLY A 108 4.89 -6.77 -7.22
CA GLY A 108 5.99 -7.16 -8.12
C GLY A 108 7.26 -7.53 -7.36
N ILE A 109 7.64 -6.71 -6.38
CA ILE A 109 8.87 -6.91 -5.57
C ILE A 109 8.54 -7.39 -4.16
N GLY A 110 7.38 -7.02 -3.61
CA GLY A 110 7.03 -7.31 -2.23
C GLY A 110 7.79 -6.41 -1.25
N GLY A 111 8.11 -6.96 -0.07
CA GLY A 111 8.66 -6.21 1.07
C GLY A 111 10.17 -6.02 1.01
N LEU A 112 10.66 -5.31 -0.01
CA LEU A 112 12.09 -5.08 -0.18
C LEU A 112 12.72 -4.37 1.02
N ASN A 113 12.01 -3.38 1.57
CA ASN A 113 12.48 -2.63 2.73
C ASN A 113 12.61 -3.52 3.98
N GLU A 114 11.62 -4.37 4.23
CA GLU A 114 11.70 -5.35 5.32
C GLU A 114 12.87 -6.34 5.10
N ILE A 115 13.06 -6.84 3.88
CA ILE A 115 14.18 -7.74 3.55
C ILE A 115 15.53 -7.06 3.84
N GLU A 116 15.73 -5.82 3.36
CA GLU A 116 16.96 -5.07 3.61
C GLU A 116 17.21 -4.85 5.11
N THR A 117 16.17 -4.44 5.85
CA THR A 117 16.22 -4.24 7.30
C THR A 117 16.58 -5.52 8.06
N GLN A 118 16.00 -6.66 7.66
CA GLN A 118 16.26 -7.94 8.32
C GLN A 118 17.64 -8.50 7.97
N VAL A 119 18.11 -8.31 6.74
CA VAL A 119 19.48 -8.66 6.34
C VAL A 119 20.49 -7.84 7.15
N GLU A 120 20.28 -6.54 7.33
CA GLU A 120 21.14 -5.69 8.16
C GLU A 120 21.17 -6.20 9.62
N ARG A 121 20.00 -6.52 10.19
CA ARG A 121 19.93 -7.09 11.55
C ARG A 121 20.68 -8.40 11.67
N LEU A 122 20.51 -9.31 10.71
CA LEU A 122 21.22 -10.58 10.69
C LEU A 122 22.74 -10.38 10.69
N LEU A 123 23.24 -9.52 9.80
CA LEU A 123 24.68 -9.31 9.62
C LEU A 123 25.34 -8.64 10.83
N PHE A 124 24.68 -7.64 11.44
CA PHE A 124 25.30 -6.84 12.51
C PHE A 124 24.87 -7.25 13.93
N LYS A 125 23.77 -7.97 14.09
CA LYS A 125 23.21 -8.34 15.41
C LYS A 125 22.99 -9.85 15.59
N GLY A 126 23.20 -10.65 14.54
CA GLY A 126 23.04 -12.10 14.57
C GLY A 126 21.60 -12.58 14.36
N PRO A 127 21.43 -13.89 14.14
CA PRO A 127 20.15 -14.49 13.72
C PRO A 127 19.03 -14.36 14.76
N ASP A 128 19.35 -14.38 16.06
CA ASP A 128 18.35 -14.27 17.15
C ASP A 128 17.63 -12.91 17.19
N ARG A 129 18.10 -11.93 16.40
CA ARG A 129 17.53 -10.58 16.31
C ARG A 129 16.72 -10.34 15.03
N VAL A 130 16.63 -11.34 14.16
CA VAL A 130 15.77 -11.30 12.97
C VAL A 130 14.31 -11.48 13.41
N SER A 131 13.41 -10.67 12.84
CA SER A 131 11.97 -10.82 13.07
C SER A 131 11.52 -12.21 12.59
N ALA A 132 10.78 -12.93 13.44
CA ALA A 132 10.16 -14.20 13.09
C ALA A 132 8.91 -14.01 12.22
#